data_AF-A0AB36CP22-F1
#
_entry.id   AF-A0AB36CP22-F1
#
_cell.length_a   1.000
_cell.length_b   1.000
_cell.length_c   1.000
_cell.angle_alpha   90.00
_cell.angle_beta   90.00
_cell.angle_gamma   90.00
#
_symmetry.space_group_name_H-M   'P 1'
#
loop_
_entity.id
_entity.type
_entity.pdbx_description
1 polymer ?
#
loop_
_entity_poly.entity_id
_entity_poly.type
_entity_poly.pdbx_seq_one_letter_code
_entity_poly.pdbx_strand_id
1 'polypeptide(L)'
;MTFKKGSVPQGRRASSGRGGRGGMIAAGGGFGSLLLVGLFLLLGGSPGQLGELLGGQEQAQPAIESGEDANEPLAHCQTLEDGNTYADCRVDFTGISVDDVWAELLPQQAGIEYTEPGRVIFQQTTQSGCGMASAATGPFYCPTDQTAYFDVSFFEQLESLGGSDGPLAQMYIVAHEFGHHVQQLEGTLGLSNYNEPGAESNAVKIELQADCYAGIWASYADKGEDALLEPITREQIAAAVETARAVGDDNIQEHSSGEVRPDTFTHGTSEQRQEAFLAGYRDGTMATCDYLERGVYTS
;
A
#
# COMPACT_ATOMS: atom_id res chain seq x y z
N MET A 1 8.64 -18.64 -6.96
CA MET A 1 8.19 -19.01 -5.60
C MET A 1 8.83 -18.03 -4.66
N THR A 2 8.06 -17.46 -3.75
CA THR A 2 8.54 -16.39 -2.87
C THR A 2 8.43 -16.83 -1.43
N PHE A 3 7.32 -17.42 -0.99
CA PHE A 3 7.21 -18.00 0.36
C PHE A 3 7.87 -19.38 0.46
N LYS A 4 8.56 -19.63 1.57
CA LYS A 4 9.09 -20.94 1.97
C LYS A 4 7.95 -21.92 2.25
N LYS A 5 8.27 -23.21 2.31
CA LYS A 5 7.33 -24.21 2.80
C LYS A 5 7.16 -24.10 4.30
N GLY A 6 5.92 -24.07 4.79
CA GLY A 6 5.68 -23.99 6.23
C GLY A 6 4.24 -23.72 6.63
N SER A 7 4.02 -23.76 7.94
CA SER A 7 2.78 -23.32 8.54
C SER A 7 2.65 -21.82 8.44
N VAL A 8 1.43 -21.32 8.30
CA VAL A 8 1.16 -19.89 8.33
C VAL A 8 1.61 -19.32 9.69
N PRO A 9 2.38 -18.23 9.71
CA PRO A 9 2.81 -17.58 10.94
C PRO A 9 1.62 -17.10 11.78
N GLN A 10 1.84 -16.99 13.09
CA GLN A 10 0.85 -16.41 13.99
C GLN A 10 0.88 -14.89 13.80
N GLY A 11 -0.29 -14.28 13.62
CA GLY A 11 -0.42 -12.85 13.43
C GLY A 11 -1.88 -12.50 13.18
N ARG A 12 -2.22 -11.21 13.28
CA ARG A 12 -3.58 -10.75 12.92
C ARG A 12 -3.80 -11.02 11.43
N ARG A 13 -4.84 -11.79 11.11
CA ARG A 13 -5.25 -12.08 9.73
C ARG A 13 -6.03 -10.91 9.15
N ALA A 14 -5.96 -10.74 7.82
CA ALA A 14 -6.81 -9.80 7.13
C ALA A 14 -8.28 -10.21 7.27
N SER A 15 -9.14 -9.21 7.40
CA SER A 15 -10.60 -9.39 7.28
C SER A 15 -11.01 -9.22 5.81
N SER A 16 -12.19 -9.76 5.42
CA SER A 16 -12.75 -9.40 4.12
C SER A 16 -13.52 -8.10 4.17
N GLY A 17 -13.32 -7.29 3.15
CA GLY A 17 -14.23 -6.19 2.84
C GLY A 17 -15.50 -6.76 2.24
N ARG A 18 -16.59 -6.85 3.01
CA ARG A 18 -17.91 -7.15 2.45
C ARG A 18 -18.46 -5.85 1.87
N GLY A 19 -18.92 -5.87 0.61
CA GLY A 19 -19.76 -4.83 0.03
C GLY A 19 -21.10 -4.79 0.78
N GLY A 20 -21.10 -4.22 1.97
CA GLY A 20 -22.16 -4.35 2.97
C GLY A 20 -22.74 -3.00 3.35
N ARG A 21 -23.94 -2.74 2.84
CA ARG A 21 -24.88 -1.69 3.21
C ARG A 21 -24.94 -1.48 4.74
N GLY A 22 -24.28 -0.44 5.26
CA GLY A 22 -24.26 -0.18 6.71
C GLY A 22 -23.78 1.21 7.10
N GLY A 23 -24.75 2.10 7.36
CA GLY A 23 -24.59 3.29 8.21
C GLY A 23 -23.79 4.46 7.61
N MET A 24 -24.50 5.51 7.18
CA MET A 24 -23.89 6.83 6.98
C MET A 24 -23.25 7.30 8.30
N ILE A 25 -21.94 7.09 8.45
CA ILE A 25 -21.13 7.95 9.29
C ILE A 25 -20.73 9.10 8.37
N ALA A 26 -21.31 10.27 8.62
CA ALA A 26 -20.88 11.52 8.02
C ALA A 26 -19.45 11.83 8.50
N ALA A 27 -18.46 11.22 7.88
CA ALA A 27 -17.06 11.56 8.06
C ALA A 27 -16.72 12.63 7.03
N GLY A 28 -16.56 13.86 7.52
CA GLY A 28 -16.21 15.02 6.70
C GLY A 28 -14.89 14.79 5.97
N GLY A 29 -14.84 15.32 4.74
CA GLY A 29 -13.64 15.27 3.89
C GLY A 29 -12.43 15.81 4.62
N GLY A 30 -11.45 14.93 4.81
CA GLY A 30 -10.15 15.22 5.38
C GLY A 30 -9.13 14.26 4.79
N PHE A 31 -7.91 14.75 4.59
CA PHE A 31 -6.64 14.16 4.16
C PHE A 31 -6.60 12.73 3.55
N GLY A 32 -7.26 11.72 4.11
CA GLY A 32 -7.36 10.36 3.53
C GLY A 32 -8.10 10.30 2.18
N SER A 33 -8.99 11.26 1.89
CA SER A 33 -9.59 11.37 0.55
C SER A 33 -8.60 11.81 -0.52
N LEU A 34 -7.48 12.48 -0.17
CA LEU A 34 -6.54 13.01 -1.16
C LEU A 34 -5.58 11.94 -1.71
N LEU A 35 -5.20 10.94 -0.89
CA LEU A 35 -4.45 9.75 -1.34
C LEU A 35 -5.28 8.93 -2.34
N LEU A 36 -6.55 8.68 -2.02
CA LEU A 36 -7.51 7.99 -2.88
C LEU A 36 -7.78 8.76 -4.19
N VAL A 37 -7.83 10.09 -4.11
CA VAL A 37 -8.00 10.98 -5.27
C VAL A 37 -6.73 11.03 -6.12
N GLY A 38 -5.54 10.92 -5.53
CA GLY A 38 -4.26 10.83 -6.23
C GLY A 38 -4.22 9.60 -7.13
N LEU A 39 -4.41 8.40 -6.57
CA LEU A 39 -4.41 7.15 -7.34
C LEU A 39 -5.56 7.09 -8.36
N PHE A 40 -6.76 7.59 -8.04
CA PHE A 40 -7.90 7.64 -8.96
C PHE A 40 -7.71 8.61 -10.14
N LEU A 41 -7.19 9.83 -9.90
CA LEU A 41 -6.92 10.78 -10.97
C LEU A 41 -5.75 10.34 -11.85
N LEU A 42 -4.79 9.59 -11.29
CA LEU A 42 -3.62 9.07 -11.99
C LEU A 42 -3.93 7.85 -12.87
N LEU A 43 -4.93 7.02 -12.52
CA LEU A 43 -5.40 5.88 -13.35
C LEU A 43 -6.37 6.32 -14.47
N GLY A 44 -6.38 7.60 -14.84
CA GLY A 44 -7.21 8.14 -15.92
C GLY A 44 -8.61 8.57 -15.48
N GLY A 45 -8.89 8.62 -14.17
CA GLY A 45 -10.11 9.20 -13.63
C GLY A 45 -10.17 10.70 -13.90
N SER A 46 -11.28 11.19 -14.45
CA SER A 46 -11.45 12.64 -14.66
C SER A 46 -11.95 13.32 -13.37
N PRO A 47 -11.60 14.60 -13.11
CA PRO A 47 -12.14 15.36 -11.97
C PRO A 47 -13.68 15.40 -11.90
N GLY A 48 -14.35 15.24 -13.05
CA GLY A 48 -15.81 15.15 -13.13
C GLY A 48 -16.39 13.84 -12.57
N GLN A 49 -15.67 12.72 -12.68
CA GLN A 49 -16.07 11.44 -12.09
C GLN A 49 -15.83 11.41 -10.58
N LEU A 50 -14.87 12.20 -10.09
CA LEU A 50 -14.63 12.41 -8.67
C LEU A 50 -15.89 12.93 -7.95
N GLY A 51 -16.64 13.82 -8.61
CA GLY A 51 -17.88 14.38 -8.06
C GLY A 51 -19.03 13.37 -7.98
N GLU A 52 -19.03 12.34 -8.83
CA GLU A 52 -20.02 11.26 -8.85
C GLU A 52 -19.65 10.13 -7.86
N LEU A 53 -18.35 9.91 -7.66
CA LEU A 53 -17.77 8.96 -6.70
C LEU A 53 -17.83 9.47 -5.25
N LEU A 54 -17.56 10.76 -5.04
CA LEU A 54 -17.62 11.44 -3.73
C LEU A 54 -19.02 12.02 -3.43
N GLY A 55 -19.88 12.10 -4.46
CA GLY A 55 -21.23 12.68 -4.39
C GLY A 55 -22.23 11.84 -5.18
N GLY A 56 -22.49 10.63 -4.71
CA GLY A 56 -23.45 9.72 -5.33
C GLY A 56 -24.90 10.17 -5.15
N GLN A 57 -25.50 10.60 -6.24
CA GLN A 57 -26.94 10.81 -6.42
C GLN A 57 -27.70 9.48 -6.13
N GLU A 58 -28.74 9.56 -5.29
CA GLU A 58 -29.61 8.44 -4.92
C GLU A 58 -30.25 7.77 -6.14
N GLN A 59 -29.77 6.58 -6.52
CA GLN A 59 -30.57 5.63 -7.28
C GLN A 59 -30.58 4.27 -6.57
N ALA A 60 -31.70 4.01 -5.91
CA ALA A 60 -32.01 2.75 -5.25
C ALA A 60 -32.10 1.61 -6.28
N GLN A 61 -31.17 0.66 -6.22
CA GLN A 61 -31.26 -0.63 -6.90
C GLN A 61 -31.89 -1.71 -6.00
N PRO A 62 -32.63 -2.68 -6.57
CA PRO A 62 -33.42 -3.63 -5.81
C PRO A 62 -32.52 -4.62 -5.04
N ALA A 63 -32.93 -4.89 -3.79
CA ALA A 63 -32.23 -5.75 -2.86
C ALA A 63 -32.23 -7.22 -3.32
N ILE A 64 -31.05 -7.82 -3.42
CA ILE A 64 -30.90 -9.27 -3.43
C ILE A 64 -30.62 -9.71 -2.00
N GLU A 65 -31.53 -10.49 -1.42
CA GLU A 65 -31.32 -11.23 -0.16
C GLU A 65 -30.14 -12.19 -0.36
N SER A 66 -29.10 -12.06 0.45
CA SER A 66 -28.06 -13.08 0.56
C SER A 66 -27.97 -13.53 2.00
N GLY A 67 -28.19 -14.83 2.19
CA GLY A 67 -28.24 -15.49 3.48
C GLY A 67 -26.89 -15.57 4.18
N GLU A 68 -26.99 -15.87 5.47
CA GLU A 68 -25.90 -16.25 6.38
C GLU A 68 -25.18 -17.51 5.88
N ASP A 69 -24.25 -17.37 4.95
CA ASP A 69 -23.12 -18.30 4.84
C ASP A 69 -21.84 -17.53 5.23
N ALA A 70 -21.34 -17.86 6.41
CA ALA A 70 -20.04 -17.46 6.93
C ALA A 70 -18.96 -18.36 6.31
N ASN A 71 -18.62 -18.11 5.05
CA ASN A 71 -17.36 -18.60 4.51
C ASN A 71 -16.28 -17.66 5.07
N GLU A 72 -15.46 -18.13 6.02
CA GLU A 72 -14.35 -17.32 6.52
C GLU A 72 -13.45 -16.94 5.33
N PRO A 73 -13.29 -15.65 5.05
CA PRO A 73 -12.36 -15.21 4.03
C PRO A 73 -10.97 -15.71 4.38
N LEU A 74 -10.21 -16.20 3.39
CA LEU A 74 -8.88 -16.79 3.58
C LEU A 74 -8.85 -18.17 4.25
N ALA A 75 -9.98 -18.88 4.38
CA ALA A 75 -10.00 -20.28 4.85
C ALA A 75 -9.17 -21.25 3.97
N HIS A 76 -8.91 -20.88 2.71
CA HIS A 76 -8.01 -21.59 1.79
C HIS A 76 -6.52 -21.30 2.02
N CYS A 77 -6.17 -20.26 2.79
CA CYS A 77 -4.79 -19.87 3.08
C CYS A 77 -4.27 -20.65 4.31
N GLN A 78 -3.97 -21.93 4.12
CA GLN A 78 -3.65 -22.89 5.20
C GLN A 78 -2.15 -23.12 5.39
N THR A 79 -1.36 -22.85 4.35
CA THR A 79 0.09 -23.03 4.30
C THR A 79 0.75 -21.80 3.69
N LEU A 80 2.02 -21.55 4.00
CA LEU A 80 2.76 -20.44 3.38
C LEU A 80 2.83 -20.59 1.84
N GLU A 81 2.83 -21.83 1.35
CA GLU A 81 2.77 -22.13 -0.07
C GLU A 81 1.50 -21.62 -0.77
N ASP A 82 0.38 -21.49 -0.06
CA ASP A 82 -0.85 -20.92 -0.62
C ASP A 82 -0.63 -19.46 -1.02
N GLY A 83 0.24 -18.75 -0.28
CA GLY A 83 0.70 -17.42 -0.64
C GLY A 83 1.50 -17.38 -1.93
N ASN A 84 2.03 -18.50 -2.43
CA ASN A 84 2.64 -18.57 -3.76
C ASN A 84 1.61 -18.74 -4.88
N THR A 85 0.41 -19.22 -4.55
CA THR A 85 -0.65 -19.56 -5.53
C THR A 85 -1.73 -18.48 -5.61
N TYR A 86 -2.18 -17.97 -4.47
CA TYR A 86 -3.31 -17.05 -4.38
C TYR A 86 -2.86 -15.66 -3.91
N ALA A 87 -3.27 -14.62 -4.64
CA ALA A 87 -2.86 -13.24 -4.37
C ALA A 87 -3.38 -12.72 -3.01
N ASP A 88 -4.56 -13.15 -2.58
CA ASP A 88 -5.11 -12.80 -1.27
C ASP A 88 -4.32 -13.42 -0.11
N CYS A 89 -3.96 -14.70 -0.20
CA CYS A 89 -3.02 -15.33 0.73
C CYS A 89 -1.67 -14.60 0.73
N ARG A 90 -1.18 -14.19 -0.46
CA ARG A 90 0.08 -13.46 -0.59
C ARG A 90 0.03 -12.13 0.16
N VAL A 91 -1.02 -11.33 -0.05
CA VAL A 91 -1.20 -10.04 0.63
C VAL A 91 -1.28 -10.24 2.14
N ASP A 92 -2.06 -11.22 2.58
CA ASP A 92 -2.24 -11.48 4.00
C ASP A 92 -0.95 -11.89 4.71
N PHE A 93 -0.20 -12.85 4.14
CA PHE A 93 1.06 -13.32 4.72
C PHE A 93 2.16 -12.25 4.63
N THR A 94 2.12 -11.41 3.60
CA THR A 94 3.04 -10.26 3.52
C THR A 94 2.76 -9.26 4.62
N GLY A 95 1.48 -8.95 4.89
CA GLY A 95 1.10 -8.10 6.00
C GLY A 95 1.64 -8.61 7.34
N ILE A 96 1.52 -9.93 7.61
CA ILE A 96 2.10 -10.55 8.81
C ILE A 96 3.62 -10.39 8.84
N SER A 97 4.30 -10.67 7.71
CA SER A 97 5.75 -10.46 7.58
C SER A 97 6.18 -9.03 7.88
N VAL A 98 5.40 -8.05 7.41
CA VAL A 98 5.68 -6.63 7.61
C VAL A 98 5.44 -6.22 9.06
N ASP A 99 4.37 -6.72 9.68
CA ASP A 99 4.08 -6.53 11.10
C ASP A 99 5.22 -7.05 11.98
N ASP A 100 5.72 -8.26 11.72
CA ASP A 100 6.84 -8.86 12.48
C ASP A 100 8.10 -8.00 12.40
N VAL A 101 8.45 -7.50 11.20
CA VAL A 101 9.61 -6.63 11.01
C VAL A 101 9.44 -5.32 11.76
N TRP A 102 8.31 -4.63 11.64
CA TRP A 102 8.13 -3.33 12.29
C TRP A 102 7.92 -3.40 13.79
N ALA A 103 7.36 -4.51 14.30
CA ALA A 103 7.29 -4.80 15.73
C ALA A 103 8.69 -4.84 16.38
N GLU A 104 9.70 -5.26 15.61
CA GLU A 104 11.09 -5.25 16.04
C GLU A 104 11.77 -3.89 15.78
N LEU A 105 11.69 -3.38 14.54
CA LEU A 105 12.53 -2.26 14.11
C LEU A 105 12.06 -0.90 14.63
N LEU A 106 10.75 -0.64 14.68
CA LEU A 106 10.26 0.70 15.05
C LEU A 106 10.63 1.07 16.50
N PRO A 107 10.48 0.19 17.50
CA PRO A 107 10.95 0.48 18.85
C PRO A 107 12.47 0.59 18.93
N GLN A 108 13.21 -0.25 18.19
CA GLN A 108 14.67 -0.26 18.22
C GLN A 108 15.29 0.98 17.58
N GLN A 109 14.77 1.42 16.42
CA GLN A 109 15.39 2.46 15.60
C GLN A 109 14.78 3.85 15.79
N ALA A 110 13.53 3.95 16.28
CA ALA A 110 12.86 5.23 16.50
C ALA A 110 12.36 5.43 17.93
N GLY A 111 12.41 4.39 18.79
CA GLY A 111 11.87 4.45 20.15
C GLY A 111 10.34 4.56 20.20
N ILE A 112 9.64 4.14 19.14
CA ILE A 112 8.19 4.20 19.00
C ILE A 112 7.62 2.77 19.08
N GLU A 113 6.59 2.56 19.91
CA GLU A 113 5.90 1.27 19.97
C GLU A 113 5.15 1.01 18.66
N TYR A 114 5.31 -0.18 18.08
CA TYR A 114 4.55 -0.60 16.91
C TYR A 114 3.22 -1.23 17.33
N THR A 115 2.13 -0.76 16.73
CA THR A 115 0.81 -1.35 16.89
C THR A 115 0.26 -1.76 15.54
N GLU A 116 0.02 -3.05 15.31
CA GLU A 116 -0.45 -3.54 14.01
C GLU A 116 -1.69 -2.78 13.49
N PRO A 117 -1.72 -2.39 12.19
CA PRO A 117 -2.90 -1.79 11.58
C PRO A 117 -4.02 -2.83 11.41
N GLY A 118 -5.20 -2.35 11.03
CA GLY A 118 -6.18 -3.21 10.38
C GLY A 118 -5.68 -3.64 8.99
N ARG A 119 -6.12 -4.80 8.51
CA ARG A 119 -5.90 -5.23 7.13
C ARG A 119 -7.20 -5.76 6.54
N VAL A 120 -7.58 -5.21 5.39
CA VAL A 120 -8.81 -5.58 4.67
C VAL A 120 -8.45 -5.98 3.26
N ILE A 121 -8.79 -7.21 2.88
CA ILE A 121 -8.71 -7.67 1.50
C ILE A 121 -10.12 -7.67 0.92
N PHE A 122 -10.30 -7.06 -0.24
CA PHE A 122 -11.61 -6.97 -0.88
C PHE A 122 -11.51 -7.15 -2.39
N GLN A 123 -12.66 -7.24 -3.04
CA GLN A 123 -12.80 -7.24 -4.49
C GLN A 123 -13.88 -6.26 -4.87
N GLN A 124 -13.63 -5.46 -5.91
CA GLN A 124 -14.53 -4.44 -6.46
C GLN A 124 -14.74 -3.22 -5.57
N THR A 125 -15.36 -3.37 -4.39
CA THR A 125 -15.65 -2.24 -3.49
C THR A 125 -15.70 -2.64 -2.02
N THR A 126 -15.36 -1.71 -1.14
CA THR A 126 -15.56 -1.82 0.32
C THR A 126 -15.75 -0.45 0.96
N GLN A 127 -16.28 -0.41 2.18
CA GLN A 127 -16.39 0.82 2.97
C GLN A 127 -15.17 0.95 3.88
N SER A 128 -14.44 2.06 3.78
CA SER A 128 -13.36 2.43 4.69
C SER A 128 -13.74 3.63 5.57
N GLY A 129 -12.94 3.90 6.59
CA GLY A 129 -12.99 5.13 7.38
C GLY A 129 -12.61 6.39 6.60
N CYS A 130 -12.02 6.23 5.42
CA CYS A 130 -11.65 7.31 4.51
C CYS A 130 -12.68 7.52 3.37
N GLY A 131 -13.75 6.72 3.35
CA GLY A 131 -14.79 6.75 2.31
C GLY A 131 -14.97 5.40 1.61
N MET A 132 -15.71 5.41 0.51
CA MET A 132 -15.89 4.22 -0.31
C MET A 132 -14.60 3.92 -1.08
N ALA A 133 -14.13 2.68 -0.97
CA ALA A 133 -12.95 2.17 -1.65
C ALA A 133 -13.36 1.29 -2.82
N SER A 134 -12.62 1.36 -3.92
CA SER A 134 -12.91 0.59 -5.14
C SER A 134 -11.64 0.10 -5.83
N ALA A 135 -11.78 -0.85 -6.76
CA ALA A 135 -10.68 -1.32 -7.62
C ALA A 135 -10.00 -0.19 -8.42
N ALA A 136 -10.73 0.88 -8.73
CA ALA A 136 -10.21 2.06 -9.44
C ALA A 136 -9.33 2.95 -8.55
N THR A 137 -9.35 2.70 -7.23
CA THR A 137 -8.58 3.47 -6.25
C THR A 137 -7.34 2.72 -5.77
N GLY A 138 -7.15 1.46 -6.21
CA GLY A 138 -6.04 0.60 -5.83
C GLY A 138 -5.89 0.37 -4.32
N PRO A 139 -4.79 -0.27 -3.88
CA PRO A 139 -4.42 -0.39 -2.48
C PRO A 139 -4.17 0.98 -1.84
N PHE A 140 -4.48 1.10 -0.55
CA PHE A 140 -4.22 2.32 0.22
C PHE A 140 -4.25 2.06 1.73
N TYR A 141 -3.57 2.91 2.48
CA TYR A 141 -3.70 3.04 3.93
C TYR A 141 -4.64 4.19 4.33
N CYS A 142 -5.59 3.91 5.23
CA CYS A 142 -6.48 4.93 5.79
C CYS A 142 -6.05 5.33 7.20
N PRO A 143 -5.60 6.59 7.42
CA PRO A 143 -5.20 7.04 8.76
C PRO A 143 -6.37 7.20 9.74
N THR A 144 -7.60 7.41 9.25
CA THR A 144 -8.79 7.64 10.09
C THR A 144 -9.18 6.40 10.91
N ASP A 145 -9.05 5.21 10.32
CA ASP A 145 -9.35 3.92 10.97
C ASP A 145 -8.09 3.04 11.15
N GLN A 146 -6.92 3.55 10.76
CA GLN A 146 -5.62 2.88 10.82
C GLN A 146 -5.64 1.49 10.15
N THR A 147 -6.26 1.41 8.98
CA THR A 147 -6.43 0.16 8.23
C THR A 147 -5.84 0.26 6.82
N ALA A 148 -5.08 -0.76 6.42
CA ALA A 148 -4.62 -0.96 5.05
C ALA A 148 -5.63 -1.80 4.25
N TYR A 149 -6.00 -1.31 3.08
CA TYR A 149 -7.01 -1.88 2.20
C TYR A 149 -6.37 -2.36 0.90
N PHE A 150 -6.66 -3.59 0.51
CA PHE A 150 -6.06 -4.23 -0.67
C PHE A 150 -7.14 -4.82 -1.56
N ASP A 151 -7.30 -4.26 -2.76
CA ASP A 151 -8.05 -4.92 -3.82
C ASP A 151 -7.12 -5.85 -4.61
N VAL A 152 -7.28 -7.15 -4.46
CA VAL A 152 -6.43 -8.12 -5.16
C VAL A 152 -6.65 -8.16 -6.67
N SER A 153 -7.77 -7.60 -7.17
CA SER A 153 -8.00 -7.42 -8.60
C SER A 153 -7.17 -6.27 -9.20
N PHE A 154 -6.64 -5.37 -8.36
CA PHE A 154 -5.73 -4.32 -8.82
C PHE A 154 -4.43 -4.88 -9.41
N PHE A 155 -3.96 -6.03 -8.94
CA PHE A 155 -2.69 -6.60 -9.41
C PHE A 155 -2.72 -6.97 -10.90
N GLU A 156 -3.89 -7.30 -11.46
CA GLU A 156 -4.08 -7.53 -12.89
C GLU A 156 -3.90 -6.24 -13.72
N GLN A 157 -4.02 -5.07 -13.09
CA GLN A 157 -3.88 -3.77 -13.75
C GLN A 157 -2.42 -3.28 -13.76
N LEU A 158 -1.52 -3.86 -12.95
CA LEU A 158 -0.13 -3.39 -12.82
C LEU A 158 0.62 -3.42 -14.16
N GLU A 159 0.43 -4.47 -14.96
CA GLU A 159 1.06 -4.57 -16.29
C GLU A 159 0.64 -3.42 -17.22
N SER A 160 -0.61 -2.96 -17.11
CA SER A 160 -1.12 -1.86 -17.94
C SER A 160 -0.49 -0.51 -17.61
N LEU A 161 0.07 -0.38 -16.40
CA LEU A 161 0.77 0.81 -15.92
C LEU A 161 2.28 0.76 -16.19
N GLY A 162 2.76 -0.32 -16.82
CA GLY A 162 4.19 -0.57 -17.03
C GLY A 162 4.91 -1.12 -15.78
N GLY A 163 4.14 -1.63 -14.80
CA GLY A 163 4.67 -2.34 -13.65
C GLY A 163 4.74 -3.86 -13.86
N SER A 164 5.25 -4.58 -12.87
CA SER A 164 5.22 -6.05 -12.85
C SER A 164 4.07 -6.56 -11.98
N ASP A 165 3.34 -7.57 -12.45
CA ASP A 165 2.38 -8.33 -11.66
C ASP A 165 3.04 -9.42 -10.78
N GLY A 166 4.37 -9.49 -10.81
CA GLY A 166 5.15 -10.52 -10.14
C GLY A 166 4.93 -10.55 -8.62
N PRO A 167 5.12 -11.70 -7.97
CA PRO A 167 4.88 -11.84 -6.53
C PRO A 167 5.53 -10.78 -5.64
N LEU A 168 6.81 -10.43 -5.87
CA LEU A 168 7.48 -9.43 -5.03
C LEU A 168 6.96 -8.01 -5.29
N ALA A 169 6.50 -7.71 -6.51
CA ALA A 169 5.87 -6.43 -6.81
C ALA A 169 4.55 -6.25 -6.03
N GLN A 170 3.73 -7.29 -5.95
CA GLN A 170 2.52 -7.29 -5.12
C GLN A 170 2.86 -7.09 -3.63
N MET A 171 3.92 -7.76 -3.16
CA MET A 171 4.38 -7.63 -1.77
C MET A 171 4.95 -6.24 -1.46
N TYR A 172 5.66 -5.63 -2.41
CA TYR A 172 6.16 -4.26 -2.30
C TYR A 172 5.01 -3.28 -2.07
N ILE A 173 3.89 -3.42 -2.79
CA ILE A 173 2.70 -2.57 -2.57
C ILE A 173 2.16 -2.74 -1.16
N VAL A 174 2.08 -3.97 -0.65
CA VAL A 174 1.67 -4.22 0.75
C VAL A 174 2.60 -3.53 1.73
N ALA A 175 3.91 -3.69 1.55
CA ALA A 175 4.90 -3.08 2.43
C ALA A 175 4.90 -1.54 2.35
N HIS A 176 4.60 -0.97 1.18
CA HIS A 176 4.45 0.48 0.97
C HIS A 176 3.27 1.03 1.78
N GLU A 177 2.09 0.40 1.71
CA GLU A 177 0.93 0.84 2.50
C GLU A 177 1.17 0.74 4.02
N PHE A 178 1.92 -0.27 4.45
CA PHE A 178 2.37 -0.37 5.84
C PHE A 178 3.44 0.69 6.18
N GLY A 179 4.21 1.15 5.20
CA GLY A 179 5.09 2.32 5.34
C GLY A 179 4.31 3.58 5.73
N HIS A 180 3.13 3.80 5.15
CA HIS A 180 2.23 4.88 5.59
C HIS A 180 1.69 4.66 7.00
N HIS A 181 1.45 3.42 7.42
CA HIS A 181 1.10 3.11 8.80
C HIS A 181 2.25 3.47 9.76
N VAL A 182 3.50 3.14 9.41
CA VAL A 182 4.67 3.56 10.19
C VAL A 182 4.73 5.09 10.30
N GLN A 183 4.53 5.81 9.20
CA GLN A 183 4.47 7.28 9.22
C GLN A 183 3.31 7.83 10.07
N GLN A 184 2.18 7.12 10.14
CA GLN A 184 1.08 7.46 11.04
C GLN A 184 1.51 7.31 12.51
N LEU A 185 2.22 6.23 12.87
CA LEU A 185 2.76 6.03 14.22
C LEU A 185 3.85 7.06 14.57
N GLU A 186 4.66 7.45 13.59
CA GLU A 186 5.65 8.52 13.72
C GLU A 186 5.03 9.93 13.82
N GLY A 187 3.75 10.08 13.49
CA GLY A 187 3.05 11.36 13.41
C GLY A 187 3.47 12.23 12.23
N THR A 188 4.11 11.65 11.21
CA THR A 188 4.62 12.37 10.02
C THR A 188 3.65 12.34 8.85
N LEU A 189 2.73 11.38 8.78
CA LEU A 189 1.81 11.23 7.64
C LEU A 189 1.00 12.52 7.37
N GLY A 190 0.61 13.23 8.44
CA GLY A 190 -0.11 14.50 8.35
C GLY A 190 0.70 15.70 7.85
N LEU A 191 2.01 15.54 7.61
CA LEU A 191 2.86 16.57 7.00
C LEU A 191 2.70 16.60 5.47
N SER A 192 2.13 15.56 4.86
CA SER A 192 1.78 15.54 3.45
C SER A 192 0.65 16.55 3.18
N ASN A 193 0.84 17.42 2.20
CA ASN A 193 -0.19 18.33 1.72
C ASN A 193 -0.33 18.25 0.20
N TYR A 194 -1.23 17.40 -0.27
CA TYR A 194 -1.52 17.23 -1.70
C TYR A 194 -2.12 18.48 -2.37
N ASN A 195 -2.55 19.49 -1.61
CA ASN A 195 -2.97 20.79 -2.15
C ASN A 195 -1.79 21.73 -2.45
N GLU A 196 -0.59 21.37 -2.01
CA GLU A 196 0.67 22.07 -2.29
C GLU A 196 1.64 21.10 -2.99
N PRO A 197 1.31 20.65 -4.22
CA PRO A 197 2.15 19.70 -4.95
C PRO A 197 3.47 20.34 -5.41
N GLY A 198 4.37 19.48 -5.86
CA GLY A 198 5.66 19.84 -6.43
C GLY A 198 6.70 18.78 -6.13
N ALA A 199 7.72 18.70 -6.99
CA ALA A 199 8.79 17.71 -6.89
C ALA A 199 9.52 17.66 -5.53
N GLU A 200 9.55 18.79 -4.81
CA GLU A 200 10.19 18.92 -3.49
C GLU A 200 9.19 18.94 -2.31
N SER A 201 7.91 18.69 -2.59
CA SER A 201 6.84 18.77 -1.60
C SER A 201 6.95 17.67 -0.54
N ASN A 202 6.33 17.90 0.62
CA ASN A 202 6.20 16.85 1.63
C ASN A 202 5.36 15.67 1.14
N ALA A 203 4.45 15.87 0.17
CA ALA A 203 3.73 14.77 -0.45
C ALA A 203 4.72 13.79 -1.09
N VAL A 204 5.62 14.29 -1.95
CA VAL A 204 6.66 13.47 -2.58
C VAL A 204 7.56 12.81 -1.52
N LYS A 205 8.04 13.56 -0.51
CA LYS A 205 8.93 13.01 0.52
C LYS A 205 8.29 11.87 1.33
N ILE A 206 6.99 11.97 1.60
CA ILE A 206 6.22 10.94 2.32
C ILE A 206 6.11 9.67 1.48
N GLU A 207 5.83 9.79 0.18
CA GLU A 207 5.78 8.64 -0.74
C GLU A 207 7.14 7.96 -0.90
N LEU A 208 8.22 8.75 -1.06
CA LEU A 208 9.58 8.21 -1.14
C LEU A 208 10.01 7.52 0.15
N GLN A 209 9.64 8.06 1.31
CA GLN A 209 9.91 7.39 2.58
C GLN A 209 9.13 6.07 2.70
N ALA A 210 7.88 6.00 2.24
CA ALA A 210 7.10 4.75 2.23
C ALA A 210 7.72 3.69 1.31
N ASP A 211 8.24 4.07 0.14
CA ASP A 211 9.02 3.17 -0.72
C ASP A 211 10.29 2.67 -0.05
N CYS A 212 11.01 3.56 0.63
CA CYS A 212 12.23 3.20 1.36
C CYS A 212 11.92 2.24 2.51
N TYR A 213 10.82 2.45 3.24
CA TYR A 213 10.30 1.54 4.26
C TYR A 213 9.90 0.17 3.69
N ALA A 214 9.28 0.12 2.51
CA ALA A 214 9.04 -1.14 1.80
C ALA A 214 10.35 -1.86 1.44
N GLY A 215 11.39 -1.09 1.07
CA GLY A 215 12.75 -1.58 0.89
C GLY A 215 13.34 -2.18 2.16
N ILE A 216 13.22 -1.50 3.30
CA ILE A 216 13.69 -2.03 4.61
C ILE A 216 13.06 -3.38 4.87
N TRP A 217 11.72 -3.49 4.77
CA TRP A 217 11.03 -4.77 4.93
C TRP A 217 11.62 -5.85 4.01
N ALA A 218 11.81 -5.55 2.73
CA ALA A 218 12.39 -6.50 1.79
C ALA A 218 13.81 -6.93 2.18
N SER A 219 14.60 -6.07 2.82
CA SER A 219 15.95 -6.41 3.31
C SER A 219 15.90 -7.50 4.39
N TYR A 220 14.98 -7.37 5.34
CA TYR A 220 14.79 -8.34 6.43
C TYR A 220 14.07 -9.61 5.93
N ALA A 221 13.13 -9.46 5.00
CA ALA A 221 12.46 -10.59 4.37
C ALA A 221 13.40 -11.43 3.47
N ASP A 222 14.49 -10.83 2.96
CA ASP A 222 15.52 -11.52 2.19
C ASP A 222 16.60 -12.18 3.06
N LYS A 223 17.10 -11.44 4.06
CA LYS A 223 18.30 -11.80 4.82
C LYS A 223 18.03 -12.29 6.26
N GLY A 224 16.79 -12.20 6.74
CA GLY A 224 16.43 -12.53 8.12
C GLY A 224 16.52 -14.03 8.41
N GLU A 225 16.96 -14.38 9.62
CA GLU A 225 17.06 -15.79 10.06
C GLU A 225 15.68 -16.48 10.06
N ASP A 226 14.62 -15.74 10.39
CA ASP A 226 13.23 -16.20 10.42
C ASP A 226 12.40 -15.72 9.21
N ALA A 227 13.07 -15.33 8.11
CA ALA A 227 12.40 -14.85 6.91
C ALA A 227 11.38 -15.86 6.37
N LEU A 228 10.14 -15.42 6.16
CA LEU A 228 9.06 -16.24 5.57
C LEU A 228 9.29 -16.51 4.07
N LEU A 229 10.12 -15.69 3.43
CA LEU A 229 10.43 -15.80 2.01
C LEU A 229 11.69 -16.64 1.77
N GLU A 230 11.73 -17.34 0.64
CA GLU A 230 12.97 -17.78 0.03
C GLU A 230 13.82 -16.55 -0.30
N PRO A 231 15.16 -16.67 -0.32
CA PRO A 231 16.04 -15.55 -0.66
C PRO A 231 15.59 -14.86 -1.95
N ILE A 232 15.46 -13.54 -1.88
CA ILE A 232 14.89 -12.74 -2.95
C ILE A 232 15.89 -12.68 -4.10
N THR A 233 15.46 -13.08 -5.29
CA THR A 233 16.35 -13.05 -6.47
C THR A 233 16.48 -11.65 -7.05
N ARG A 234 17.52 -11.43 -7.86
CA ARG A 234 17.73 -10.15 -8.55
C ARG A 234 16.57 -9.81 -9.48
N GLU A 235 15.97 -10.81 -10.12
CA GLU A 235 14.82 -10.65 -11.00
C GLU A 235 13.58 -10.23 -10.20
N GLN A 236 13.40 -10.75 -8.99
CA GLN A 236 12.31 -10.34 -8.11
C GLN A 236 12.50 -8.90 -7.63
N ILE A 237 13.73 -8.50 -7.26
CA ILE A 237 14.05 -7.10 -6.94
C ILE A 237 13.79 -6.19 -8.15
N ALA A 238 14.19 -6.61 -9.36
CA ALA A 238 13.93 -5.85 -10.58
C ALA A 238 12.43 -5.66 -10.83
N ALA A 239 11.60 -6.68 -10.58
CA ALA A 239 10.14 -6.59 -10.68
C ALA A 239 9.55 -5.59 -9.68
N ALA A 240 10.01 -5.59 -8.42
CA ALA A 240 9.57 -4.59 -7.43
C ALA A 240 10.00 -3.17 -7.82
N VAL A 241 11.22 -3.00 -8.35
CA VAL A 241 11.71 -1.72 -8.87
C VAL A 241 10.88 -1.25 -10.06
N GLU A 242 10.54 -2.12 -11.01
CA GLU A 242 9.67 -1.79 -12.14
C GLU A 242 8.31 -1.28 -11.67
N THR A 243 7.71 -1.95 -10.68
CA THR A 243 6.45 -1.50 -10.08
C THR A 243 6.58 -0.16 -9.35
N ALA A 244 7.65 0.08 -8.59
CA ALA A 244 7.90 1.39 -7.96
C ALA A 244 8.05 2.51 -9.00
N ARG A 245 8.70 2.24 -10.13
CA ARG A 245 8.84 3.20 -11.23
C ARG A 245 7.53 3.49 -11.92
N ALA A 246 6.69 2.47 -12.12
CA ALA A 246 5.42 2.58 -12.84
C ALA A 246 4.48 3.64 -12.22
N VAL A 247 4.56 3.83 -10.90
CA VAL A 247 3.74 4.78 -10.14
C VAL A 247 4.43 6.14 -9.90
N GLY A 248 5.55 6.41 -10.58
CA GLY A 248 6.15 7.74 -10.63
C GLY A 248 5.30 8.71 -11.46
N ASP A 249 5.21 9.96 -11.02
CA ASP A 249 4.38 10.99 -11.66
C ASP A 249 4.82 11.28 -13.09
N ASP A 250 6.12 11.24 -13.38
CA ASP A 250 6.67 11.39 -14.73
C ASP A 250 6.22 10.26 -15.66
N ASN A 251 6.31 9.00 -15.22
CA ASN A 251 5.82 7.86 -15.99
C ASN A 251 4.30 7.96 -16.24
N ILE A 252 3.52 8.25 -15.20
CA ILE A 252 2.05 8.35 -15.33
C ILE A 252 1.66 9.51 -16.25
N GLN A 253 2.28 10.68 -16.08
CA GLN A 253 1.97 11.85 -16.89
C GLN A 253 2.38 11.66 -18.36
N GLU A 254 3.51 11.00 -18.62
CA GLU A 254 3.95 10.64 -19.98
C GLU A 254 2.93 9.69 -20.65
N HIS A 255 2.44 8.66 -19.95
CA HIS A 255 1.45 7.72 -20.49
C HIS A 255 0.05 8.33 -20.66
N SER A 256 -0.36 9.22 -19.76
CA SER A 256 -1.72 9.78 -19.75
C SER A 256 -1.88 11.04 -20.60
N SER A 257 -0.87 11.92 -20.61
CA SER A 257 -0.96 13.25 -21.23
C SER A 257 0.17 13.56 -22.22
N GLY A 258 1.28 12.81 -22.18
CA GLY A 258 2.46 13.04 -23.01
C GLY A 258 3.31 14.25 -22.58
N GLU A 259 2.99 14.91 -21.47
CA GLU A 259 3.74 16.05 -20.95
C GLU A 259 3.99 15.89 -19.44
N VAL A 260 5.26 16.04 -19.02
CA VAL A 260 5.67 15.95 -17.62
C VAL A 260 5.73 17.34 -16.99
N ARG A 261 5.03 17.53 -15.87
CA ARG A 261 4.92 18.78 -15.10
C ARG A 261 5.34 18.57 -13.64
N PRO A 262 6.61 18.87 -13.30
CA PRO A 262 7.15 18.68 -11.95
C PRO A 262 6.45 19.50 -10.86
N ASP A 263 5.78 20.60 -11.21
CA ASP A 263 5.01 21.43 -10.28
C ASP A 263 3.73 20.76 -9.80
N THR A 264 3.27 19.70 -10.47
CA THR A 264 2.07 18.94 -10.08
C THR A 264 2.40 17.59 -9.45
N PHE A 265 3.66 17.33 -9.10
CA PHE A 265 4.07 16.05 -8.53
C PHE A 265 3.56 15.87 -7.10
N THR A 266 3.10 14.66 -6.80
CA THR A 266 2.67 14.21 -5.47
C THR A 266 3.30 12.89 -5.06
N HIS A 267 3.81 12.10 -6.00
CA HIS A 267 4.45 10.80 -5.77
C HIS A 267 5.93 10.77 -6.17
N GLY A 268 6.43 11.83 -6.81
CA GLY A 268 7.84 11.93 -7.23
C GLY A 268 8.09 11.23 -8.55
N THR A 269 9.35 11.25 -9.00
CA THR A 269 9.73 10.62 -10.28
C THR A 269 9.93 9.12 -10.13
N SER A 270 9.78 8.37 -11.22
CA SER A 270 10.11 6.96 -11.29
C SER A 270 11.53 6.66 -10.79
N GLU A 271 12.49 7.53 -11.10
CA GLU A 271 13.88 7.40 -10.63
C GLU A 271 13.96 7.53 -9.10
N GLN A 272 13.34 8.56 -8.51
CA GLN A 272 13.32 8.76 -7.06
C GLN A 272 12.70 7.56 -6.33
N ARG A 273 11.56 7.06 -6.83
CA ARG A 273 10.84 5.90 -6.28
C ARG A 273 11.72 4.64 -6.29
N GLN A 274 12.38 4.37 -7.41
CA GLN A 274 13.35 3.27 -7.53
C GLN A 274 14.51 3.43 -6.53
N GLU A 275 15.10 4.61 -6.45
CA GLU A 275 16.23 4.88 -5.57
C GLU A 275 15.86 4.67 -4.11
N ALA A 276 14.68 5.14 -3.70
CA ALA A 276 14.15 5.00 -2.35
C ALA A 276 13.98 3.53 -1.95
N PHE A 277 13.26 2.74 -2.75
CA PHE A 277 13.09 1.32 -2.50
C PHE A 277 14.44 0.59 -2.40
N LEU A 278 15.35 0.85 -3.34
CA LEU A 278 16.66 0.21 -3.34
C LEU A 278 17.57 0.66 -2.19
N ALA A 279 17.42 1.88 -1.69
CA ALA A 279 18.17 2.38 -0.53
C ALA A 279 17.75 1.60 0.74
N GLY A 280 16.45 1.51 0.99
CA GLY A 280 15.92 0.71 2.10
C GLY A 280 16.30 -0.76 2.02
N TYR A 281 16.21 -1.36 0.82
CA TYR A 281 16.57 -2.77 0.61
C TYR A 281 18.07 -3.05 0.85
N ARG A 282 18.94 -2.10 0.49
CA ARG A 282 20.38 -2.25 0.70
C ARG A 282 20.76 -2.13 2.17
N ASP A 283 20.27 -1.10 2.84
CA ASP A 283 20.77 -0.70 4.16
C ASP A 283 19.94 -1.27 5.32
N GLY A 284 18.63 -1.40 5.17
CA GLY A 284 17.74 -1.91 6.21
C GLY A 284 17.63 -1.02 7.46
N THR A 285 17.88 0.29 7.34
CA THR A 285 17.80 1.25 8.47
C THR A 285 16.88 2.42 8.16
N MET A 286 16.12 2.87 9.16
CA MET A 286 15.24 4.04 9.05
C MET A 286 16.04 5.33 8.80
N ALA A 287 17.29 5.39 9.28
CA ALA A 287 18.17 6.54 9.05
C ALA A 287 18.45 6.79 7.56
N THR A 288 18.57 5.73 6.74
CA THR A 288 18.67 5.85 5.27
C THR A 288 17.40 6.43 4.65
N CYS A 289 16.25 6.28 5.31
CA CYS A 289 14.93 6.71 4.83
C CYS A 289 14.47 8.06 5.42
N ASP A 290 15.37 8.90 5.95
CA ASP A 290 15.03 10.19 6.55
C ASP A 290 14.81 11.31 5.50
N TYR A 291 13.85 11.12 4.60
CA TYR A 291 13.48 12.09 3.56
C TYR A 291 12.92 13.41 4.12
N LEU A 292 12.49 13.40 5.38
CA LEU A 292 11.99 14.57 6.10
C LEU A 292 13.09 15.28 6.91
N GLU A 293 14.32 14.76 6.90
CA GLU A 293 15.50 15.31 7.59
C GLU A 293 15.26 15.56 9.09
N ARG A 294 14.54 14.64 9.75
CA ARG A 294 14.15 14.77 11.16
C ARG A 294 15.33 14.50 12.11
N GLY A 295 16.28 13.66 11.72
CA GLY A 295 17.45 13.28 12.53
C GLY A 295 17.09 12.53 13.81
N VAL A 296 16.01 11.74 13.79
CA VAL A 296 15.44 11.07 14.98
C VAL A 296 15.71 9.57 15.05
N TYR A 297 16.29 8.98 14.01
CA TYR A 297 16.57 7.54 13.95
C TYR A 297 17.93 7.20 14.57
N THR A 298 17.99 6.08 15.29
CA THR A 298 19.24 5.51 15.77
C THR A 298 19.83 4.58 14.72
N SER A 299 21.14 4.66 14.51
CA SER A 299 21.93 3.83 13.59
C SER A 299 22.22 2.44 14.13
#